data_AF-A0A383BL42-F1
#
_entry.id   AF-A0A383BL42-F1
#
_cell.length_a   1.000
_cell.length_b   1.000
_cell.length_c   1.000
_cell.angle_alpha   90.00
_cell.angle_beta   90.00
_cell.angle_gamma   90.00
#
_symmetry.space_group_name_H-M   'P 1'
#
loop_
_entity.id
_entity.type
_entity.pdbx_description
1 polymer ?
#
loop_
_entity_poly.entity_id
_entity_poly.type
_entity_poly.pdbx_seq_one_letter_code
_entity_poly.pdbx_strand_id
1 'polypeptide(L)' 'MKNKKQVGKALGRIPSGLFVVTAKYQDKEDAVLASWVNQCAFDPPEITISL' A
#
# COMPACT_ATOMS: atom_id res chain seq x y z
N MET A 1 16.78 17.21 7.74
CA MET A 1 15.53 16.43 7.60
C MET A 1 14.55 17.22 6.72
N LYS A 2 13.93 16.61 5.70
CA LYS A 2 12.92 17.29 4.89
C LYS A 2 11.69 17.63 5.75
N ASN A 3 11.03 18.76 5.48
CA ASN A 3 9.82 19.17 6.18
C ASN A 3 8.67 18.18 5.88
N LYS A 4 8.24 17.42 6.89
CA LYS A 4 7.19 16.37 6.75
C LYS A 4 5.89 16.91 6.15
N LYS A 5 5.49 18.15 6.45
CA LYS A 5 4.27 18.76 5.88
C LYS A 5 4.38 18.98 4.37
N GLN A 6 5.55 19.41 3.89
CA GLN A 6 5.79 19.59 2.46
C GLN A 6 5.82 18.25 1.72
N VAL A 7 6.45 17.24 2.32
CA VAL A 7 6.48 15.87 1.76
C VAL A 7 5.06 15.29 1.68
N GLY A 8 4.25 15.41 2.74
CA GLY A 8 2.86 14.93 2.73
C GLY A 8 2.00 15.56 1.64
N LYS A 9 2.16 16.87 1.39
CA LYS A 9 1.48 17.54 0.27
C LYS A 9 1.88 17.00 -1.11
N ALA A 10 3.14 16.60 -1.29
CA ALA A 10 3.60 16.00 -2.54
C ALA A 10 3.04 14.58 -2.69
N LEU A 11 3.12 13.77 -1.63
CA LEU A 11 2.60 12.40 -1.62
C LEU A 11 1.08 12.34 -1.88
N GLY A 12 0.31 13.25 -1.29
CA GLY A 12 -1.15 13.29 -1.50
C GLY A 12 -1.59 13.66 -2.93
N ARG A 13 -0.66 14.03 -3.81
CA ARG A 13 -0.93 14.26 -5.24
C ARG A 13 -0.62 13.04 -6.11
N ILE A 14 0.00 12.00 -5.55
CA ILE A 14 0.29 10.77 -6.29
C ILE A 14 -1.01 9.98 -6.41
N PRO A 15 -1.56 9.78 -7.62
CA PRO A 15 -2.75 8.97 -7.79
C PRO A 15 -2.44 7.53 -7.37
N SER A 16 -3.37 6.91 -6.65
CA SER A 16 -3.27 5.52 -6.21
C SER A 16 -4.66 4.90 -6.20
N GLY A 17 -4.71 3.57 -6.34
CA GLY A 17 -5.93 2.82 -6.06
C GLY A 17 -6.21 2.78 -4.56
N LEU A 18 -7.42 2.38 -4.20
CA LEU A 18 -7.79 2.04 -2.83
C LEU A 18 -8.13 0.55 -2.79
N PHE A 19 -7.39 -0.20 -1.99
CA PHE A 19 -7.52 -1.65 -1.89
C PHE A 19 -7.85 -2.04 -0.45
N VAL A 20 -8.66 -3.09 -0.29
CA VAL A 20 -8.81 -3.78 1.00
C VAL A 20 -7.84 -4.96 0.99
N VAL A 21 -6.80 -4.90 1.80
CA VAL A 21 -5.88 -6.03 2.00
C VAL A 21 -6.39 -6.83 3.20
N THR A 22 -6.70 -8.10 2.97
CA THR A 22 -7.17 -9.01 4.02
C THR A 22 -6.10 -10.04 4.34
N ALA A 23 -6.05 -10.48 5.59
CA ALA A 23 -5.20 -11.57 6.01
C ALA A 23 -5.97 -12.48 6.98
N LYS A 24 -5.69 -13.78 6.90
CA LYS A 24 -6.22 -14.78 7.83
C LYS A 24 -5.08 -15.63 8.39
N TYR A 25 -5.09 -15.82 9.69
CA TYR A 25 -4.18 -16.74 10.37
C TYR A 25 -4.95 -17.54 11.42
N GLN A 26 -5.09 -18.85 11.18
CA GLN A 26 -5.95 -19.73 11.97
C GLN A 26 -7.40 -19.18 12.04
N ASP A 27 -7.92 -18.95 13.24
CA ASP A 27 -9.27 -18.43 13.48
C ASP A 27 -9.33 -16.90 13.52
N LYS A 28 -8.22 -16.21 13.23
CA LYS A 28 -8.15 -14.74 13.22
C LYS A 28 -8.17 -14.21 11.79
N GLU A 29 -8.97 -13.17 11.57
CA GLU A 29 -9.08 -12.45 10.31
C GLU A 29 -8.90 -10.95 10.56
N ASP A 30 -8.22 -10.26 9.64
CA ASP A 30 -7.99 -8.82 9.71
C ASP A 30 -8.01 -8.18 8.31
N ALA A 31 -8.26 -6.86 8.25
CA ALA A 31 -8.34 -6.10 7.03
C ALA A 31 -7.83 -4.66 7.18
N VAL A 32 -7.11 -4.16 6.18
CA VAL A 32 -6.60 -2.79 6.13
C VAL A 32 -6.89 -2.14 4.78
N LEU A 33 -7.27 -0.85 4.82
CA LEU A 33 -7.31 -0.03 3.61
C LEU A 33 -5.89 0.41 3.25
N ALA A 34 -5.40 -0.03 2.10
CA ALA A 34 -4.07 0.29 1.60
C ALA A 34 -4.14 1.04 0.26
N SER A 35 -3.27 2.04 0.10
CA SER A 35 -3.11 2.79 -1.16
C SER A 35 -1.74 2.59 -1.81
N TRP A 36 -0.76 2.04 -1.09
CA TRP A 36 0.59 1.80 -1.60
C TRP A 36 0.74 0.33 -2.00
N VAL A 37 0.10 -0.01 -3.13
CA VAL A 37 0.13 -1.33 -3.76
C VAL A 37 0.60 -1.16 -5.20
N ASN A 38 1.65 -1.89 -5.61
CA ASN A 38 2.17 -1.85 -6.98
C ASN A 38 2.62 -3.24 -7.44
N GLN A 39 2.47 -3.54 -8.73
CA GLN A 39 3.13 -4.68 -9.36
C GLN A 39 4.65 -4.46 -9.35
N CYS A 40 5.41 -5.47 -8.93
CA CYS A 40 6.88 -5.42 -8.89
C CYS A 40 7.57 -6.39 -9.86
N ALA A 41 6.86 -7.41 -10.36
CA ALA A 41 7.37 -8.29 -11.41
C ALA A 41 6.26 -8.81 -12.33
N PHE A 42 6.65 -9.24 -13.54
CA PHE A 42 5.75 -9.88 -14.52
C PHE A 42 5.86 -11.41 -14.50
N ASP A 43 7.07 -11.95 -14.36
CA ASP A 43 7.34 -13.38 -14.32
C ASP A 43 8.40 -13.73 -13.25
N PRO A 44 7.99 -14.37 -12.13
CA PRO A 44 6.59 -14.60 -11.75
C PRO A 44 5.85 -13.27 -11.51
N PRO A 45 4.51 -13.24 -11.60
CA PRO A 45 3.75 -12.04 -11.28
C PRO A 45 3.82 -11.75 -9.77
N GLU A 46 4.33 -10.58 -9.41
CA GLU A 46 4.54 -10.19 -8.01
C GLU A 46 4.00 -8.78 -7.72
N ILE A 47 3.66 -8.54 -6.45
CA ILE A 47 3.22 -7.24 -5.94
C ILE A 47 4.00 -6.85 -4.68
N THR A 48 4.20 -5.55 -4.48
CA THR A 48 4.68 -4.97 -3.23
C THR A 48 3.55 -4.20 -2.55
N ILE A 49 3.41 -4.38 -1.24
CA ILE A 49 2.46 -3.67 -0.37
C ILE A 49 3.24 -3.04 0.78
N SER A 50 3.05 -1.73 1.02
CA SER A 50 3.57 -1.06 2.21
C SER A 50 2.46 -0.95 3.26
N LEU A 51 2.63 -1.65 4.39
CA LEU A 51 1.71 -1.65 5.54
C LEU A 51 2.35 -1.00 6.77
#